data_AF-A0A538RSD7-F1
#
_entry.id   AF-A0A538RSD7-F1
#
_cell.length_a   1.000
_cell.length_b   1.000
_cell.length_c   1.000
_cell.angle_alpha   90.00
_cell.angle_beta   90.00
_cell.angle_gamma   90.00
#
_symmetry.space_group_name_H-M   'P 1'
#
loop_
_entity.id
_entity.type
_entity.pdbx_description
1 polymer ?
#
loop_
_entity_poly.entity_id
_entity_poly.type
_entity_poly.pdbx_seq_one_letter_code
_entity_poly.pdbx_strand_id
1 'polypeptide(L)'
;MKGFISKTMTLALACGGLALAGGCESYRSIVDPCYPERYEYQARREVVGAIAPQVLNGHVLDQTVWNYQFELGSDRLTPGGMEHLGFLARRRPAPDPNVYVQTAQDVTYDPKAPDRFAEARANLDNRRVQAVQNYLMAQTAGRHLTFDVTVHDPNEVGLGAVPVGVAVGKMYLGYQGNLPTTAGAGASNVSGGGGATGGGGGGAPAGGGR
;
A
#
# COMPACT_ATOMS: atom_id res chain seq x y z
N MET A 1 32.13 -65.57 45.66
CA MET A 1 31.65 -64.17 45.53
C MET A 1 32.46 -63.41 44.46
N LYS A 2 32.32 -63.77 43.16
CA LYS A 2 33.05 -63.12 42.03
C LYS A 2 32.13 -62.57 40.93
N GLY A 3 30.81 -62.65 41.09
CA GLY A 3 29.82 -62.29 40.06
C GLY A 3 29.06 -60.98 40.28
N PHE A 4 29.26 -60.29 41.41
CA PHE A 4 28.46 -59.11 41.77
C PHE A 4 29.10 -57.79 41.30
N ILE A 5 30.43 -57.74 41.17
CA ILE A 5 31.17 -56.53 40.77
C ILE A 5 31.06 -56.28 39.25
N SER A 6 30.87 -57.33 38.44
CA SER A 6 30.77 -57.18 36.98
C SER A 6 29.42 -56.63 36.50
N LYS A 7 28.38 -56.60 37.34
CA LYS A 7 27.04 -56.14 36.95
C LYS A 7 26.75 -54.69 37.31
N THR A 8 27.53 -54.09 38.21
CA THR A 8 27.34 -52.69 38.63
C THR A 8 28.08 -51.69 37.73
N MET A 9 29.19 -52.07 37.08
CA MET A 9 29.89 -51.16 36.15
C MET A 9 29.18 -50.95 34.81
N THR A 10 28.40 -51.93 34.33
CA THR A 10 27.66 -51.80 33.07
C THR A 10 26.42 -50.90 33.18
N LEU A 11 25.86 -50.74 34.37
CA LEU A 11 24.71 -49.85 34.60
C LEU A 11 25.14 -48.38 34.70
N ALA A 12 26.31 -48.10 35.30
CA ALA A 12 26.83 -46.74 35.45
C ALA A 12 27.29 -46.12 34.11
N LEU A 13 27.80 -46.94 33.17
CA LEU A 13 28.16 -46.49 31.82
C LEU A 13 26.95 -46.30 30.90
N ALA A 14 25.83 -47.00 31.14
CA ALA A 14 24.60 -46.82 30.38
C ALA A 14 23.83 -45.53 30.79
N CYS A 15 23.92 -45.11 32.06
CA CYS A 15 23.32 -43.86 32.52
C CYS A 15 24.16 -42.61 32.19
N GLY A 16 25.48 -42.73 32.04
CA GLY A 16 26.36 -41.62 31.64
C GLY A 16 26.24 -41.23 30.16
N GLY A 17 25.93 -42.20 29.28
CA GLY A 17 25.76 -41.94 27.84
C GLY A 17 24.49 -41.16 27.48
N LEU A 18 23.43 -41.27 28.30
CA LEU A 18 22.16 -40.56 28.07
C LEU A 18 22.23 -39.07 28.43
N ALA A 19 23.11 -38.69 29.35
CA ALA A 19 23.35 -37.27 29.68
C ALA A 19 24.12 -36.52 28.58
N LEU A 20 24.94 -37.23 27.79
CA LEU A 20 25.68 -36.64 26.66
C LEU A 20 24.89 -36.68 25.34
N ALA A 21 23.86 -37.50 25.22
CA ALA A 21 22.98 -37.56 24.06
C ALA A 21 21.78 -36.57 24.13
N GLY A 22 21.31 -36.23 25.34
CA GLY A 22 20.09 -35.40 25.52
C GLY A 22 20.29 -33.88 25.70
N GLY A 23 21.53 -33.41 25.79
CA GLY A 23 21.84 -32.01 26.13
C GLY A 23 21.72 -31.00 24.99
N CYS A 24 21.67 -31.45 23.73
CA CYS A 24 21.57 -30.57 22.54
C CYS A 24 20.18 -30.61 21.85
N GLU A 25 19.35 -31.62 22.09
CA GLU A 25 17.97 -31.65 21.58
C GLU A 25 17.04 -30.74 22.39
N SER A 26 17.26 -30.65 23.70
CA SER A 26 16.43 -29.88 24.61
C SER A 26 16.50 -28.37 24.34
N TYR A 27 17.68 -27.82 23.99
CA TYR A 27 17.79 -26.39 23.65
C TYR A 27 17.03 -26.03 22.36
N ARG A 28 17.22 -26.78 21.26
CA ARG A 28 16.49 -26.54 19.99
C ARG A 28 14.97 -26.76 20.09
N SER A 29 14.51 -27.53 21.08
CA SER A 29 13.09 -27.69 21.38
C SER A 29 12.49 -26.55 22.21
N ILE A 30 13.33 -25.77 22.90
CA ILE A 30 12.93 -24.66 23.78
C ILE A 30 13.13 -23.30 23.09
N VAL A 31 14.11 -23.16 22.19
CA VAL A 31 14.37 -21.94 21.42
C VAL A 31 14.09 -22.15 19.93
N ASP A 32 13.52 -21.14 19.25
CA ASP A 32 13.40 -21.16 17.80
C ASP A 32 14.81 -21.15 17.18
N PRO A 33 15.25 -22.22 16.49
CA PRO A 33 16.58 -22.29 15.90
C PRO A 33 16.80 -21.28 14.77
N CYS A 34 15.72 -20.67 14.28
CA CYS A 34 15.72 -19.66 13.22
C CYS A 34 15.55 -18.23 13.77
N TYR A 35 15.75 -18.03 15.08
CA TYR A 35 15.81 -16.70 15.69
C TYR A 35 17.21 -16.10 15.51
N PRO A 36 17.33 -14.83 15.06
CA PRO A 36 16.25 -13.87 14.81
C PRO A 36 15.70 -13.85 13.38
N GLU A 37 16.33 -14.53 12.42
CA GLU A 37 16.15 -14.32 10.98
C GLU A 37 14.71 -14.54 10.51
N ARG A 38 14.01 -15.54 11.06
CA ARG A 38 12.60 -15.80 10.73
C ARG A 38 11.69 -14.64 11.11
N TYR A 39 11.91 -14.07 12.29
CA TYR A 39 11.11 -12.97 12.81
C TYR A 39 11.43 -11.65 12.10
N GLU A 40 12.71 -11.42 11.78
CA GLU A 40 13.11 -10.26 10.97
C GLU A 40 12.53 -10.33 9.55
N TYR A 41 12.52 -11.52 8.93
CA TYR A 41 11.88 -11.74 7.64
C TYR A 41 10.37 -11.48 7.71
N GLN A 42 9.69 -12.00 8.75
CA GLN A 42 8.27 -11.80 8.94
C GLN A 42 7.93 -10.32 9.18
N ALA A 43 8.65 -9.66 10.08
CA ALA A 43 8.48 -8.24 10.37
C ALA A 43 8.71 -7.38 9.11
N ARG A 44 9.77 -7.66 8.34
CA ARG A 44 10.02 -6.97 7.07
C ARG A 44 8.90 -7.19 6.07
N ARG A 45 8.35 -8.40 5.96
CA ARG A 45 7.22 -8.68 5.07
C ARG A 45 5.95 -7.94 5.48
N GLU A 46 5.66 -7.88 6.78
CA GLU A 46 4.49 -7.18 7.30
C GLU A 46 4.61 -5.67 7.04
N VAL A 47 5.78 -5.08 7.30
CA VAL A 47 6.03 -3.64 7.09
C VAL A 47 6.07 -3.30 5.60
N VAL A 48 6.86 -4.01 4.80
CA VAL A 48 7.01 -3.73 3.36
C VAL A 48 5.70 -4.02 2.64
N GLY A 49 4.99 -5.10 2.99
CA GLY A 49 3.72 -5.46 2.39
C GLY A 49 2.65 -4.38 2.55
N ALA A 50 2.63 -3.69 3.70
CA ALA A 50 1.70 -2.59 3.94
C ALA A 50 2.03 -1.32 3.15
N ILE A 51 3.32 -1.04 2.92
CA ILE A 51 3.79 0.21 2.30
C ILE A 51 3.90 0.09 0.76
N ALA A 52 4.21 -1.10 0.25
CA ALA A 52 4.38 -1.38 -1.17
C ALA A 52 3.25 -0.85 -2.07
N PRO A 53 1.95 -1.08 -1.79
CA PRO A 53 0.89 -0.55 -2.65
C PRO A 53 0.85 0.98 -2.67
N GLN A 54 1.16 1.65 -1.57
CA GLN A 54 1.19 3.12 -1.52
C GLN A 54 2.37 3.68 -2.32
N VAL A 55 3.53 3.03 -2.24
CA VAL A 55 4.72 3.41 -3.03
C VAL A 55 4.47 3.21 -4.51
N LEU A 56 3.84 2.10 -4.91
CA LEU A 56 3.46 1.84 -6.30
C LEU A 56 2.47 2.88 -6.82
N ASN A 57 1.46 3.24 -6.04
CA ASN A 57 0.52 4.30 -6.42
C ASN A 57 1.23 5.65 -6.58
N GLY A 58 2.12 6.00 -5.64
CA GLY A 58 2.93 7.22 -5.73
C GLY A 58 3.83 7.23 -6.97
N HIS A 59 4.40 6.08 -7.31
CA HIS A 59 5.21 5.92 -8.52
C HIS A 59 4.39 6.14 -9.80
N VAL A 60 3.18 5.59 -9.89
CA VAL A 60 2.27 5.82 -11.03
C VAL A 60 1.93 7.31 -11.17
N LEU A 61 1.59 7.98 -10.07
CA LEU A 61 1.28 9.42 -10.07
C LEU A 61 2.45 10.28 -10.55
N ASP A 62 3.66 9.95 -10.11
CA ASP A 62 4.89 10.66 -10.48
C ASP A 62 5.27 10.43 -11.96
N GLN A 63 4.99 9.23 -12.49
CA GLN A 63 5.15 8.91 -13.91
C GLN A 63 3.99 9.38 -14.81
N THR A 64 2.96 9.99 -14.22
CA THR A 64 1.79 10.46 -14.98
C THR A 64 2.06 11.82 -15.61
N VAL A 65 1.75 11.92 -16.90
CA VAL A 65 1.67 13.15 -17.68
C VAL A 65 0.24 13.68 -17.58
N TRP A 66 0.08 14.83 -16.95
CA TRP A 66 -1.23 15.38 -16.58
C TRP A 66 -1.82 16.26 -17.69
N ASN A 67 -3.15 16.44 -17.70
CA ASN A 67 -3.83 17.23 -18.73
C ASN A 67 -3.30 18.68 -18.86
N TYR A 68 -2.86 19.32 -17.77
CA TYR A 68 -2.29 20.67 -17.79
C TYR A 68 -0.89 20.76 -18.42
N GLN A 69 -0.26 19.62 -18.73
CA GLN A 69 1.00 19.54 -19.46
C GLN A 69 0.79 19.58 -20.98
N PHE A 70 -0.47 19.61 -21.43
CA PHE A 70 -0.86 19.82 -22.81
C PHE A 70 -1.60 21.15 -22.98
N GLU A 71 -1.59 21.68 -24.20
CA GLU A 71 -2.47 22.78 -24.58
C GLU A 71 -3.93 22.29 -24.59
N LEU A 72 -4.87 23.15 -24.18
CA LEU A 72 -6.29 22.82 -24.12
C LEU A 72 -6.82 22.34 -25.49
N GLY A 73 -7.48 21.18 -25.49
CA GLY A 73 -8.06 20.54 -26.66
C GLY A 73 -7.04 19.94 -27.64
N SER A 74 -5.75 19.91 -27.27
CA SER A 74 -4.65 19.54 -28.15
C SER A 74 -3.72 18.49 -27.55
N ASP A 75 -2.91 17.91 -28.43
CA ASP A 75 -1.78 17.01 -28.18
C ASP A 75 -0.44 17.75 -28.05
N ARG A 76 -0.43 19.07 -28.22
CA ARG A 76 0.77 19.89 -28.07
C ARG A 76 1.19 19.98 -26.61
N LEU A 77 2.46 19.64 -26.35
CA LEU A 77 3.08 19.74 -25.04
C LEU A 77 3.36 21.21 -24.68
N THR A 78 3.02 21.60 -23.46
CA THR A 78 3.42 22.90 -22.90
C THR A 78 4.91 22.90 -22.53
N PRO A 79 5.53 24.07 -22.30
CA PRO A 79 6.90 24.12 -21.77
C PRO A 79 7.08 23.34 -20.46
N GLY A 80 6.07 23.36 -19.59
CA GLY A 80 6.07 22.57 -18.35
C GLY A 80 5.97 21.06 -18.63
N GLY A 81 5.17 20.64 -19.60
CA GLY A 81 5.11 19.24 -20.03
C GLY A 81 6.42 18.73 -20.61
N MET A 82 7.09 19.55 -21.43
CA MET A 82 8.42 19.21 -21.97
C MET A 82 9.48 19.11 -20.86
N GLU A 83 9.46 19.99 -19.87
CA GLU A 83 10.38 19.92 -18.73
C GLU A 83 10.14 18.64 -17.91
N HIS A 84 8.88 18.31 -17.60
CA HIS A 84 8.51 17.09 -16.88
C HIS A 84 8.98 15.82 -17.62
N LEU A 85 8.72 15.73 -18.93
CA LEU A 85 9.20 14.60 -19.74
C LEU A 85 10.74 14.57 -19.80
N GLY A 86 11.39 15.73 -19.86
CA GLY A 86 12.84 15.86 -19.76
C GLY A 86 13.39 15.35 -18.43
N PHE A 87 12.70 15.61 -17.32
CA PHE A 87 12.99 15.08 -16.00
C PHE A 87 12.87 13.55 -15.98
N LEU A 88 11.75 12.98 -16.45
CA LEU A 88 11.54 11.53 -16.52
C LEU A 88 12.63 10.84 -17.36
N ALA A 89 12.96 11.40 -18.52
CA ALA A 89 13.99 10.87 -19.42
C ALA A 89 15.41 10.92 -18.81
N ARG A 90 15.66 11.74 -17.79
CA ARG A 90 16.99 11.91 -17.16
C ARG A 90 17.06 11.37 -15.73
N ARG A 91 16.00 10.70 -15.28
CA ARG A 91 15.92 10.13 -13.93
C ARG A 91 17.05 9.12 -13.69
N ARG A 92 17.55 9.11 -12.46
CA ARG A 92 18.63 8.22 -11.98
C ARG A 92 18.07 7.15 -11.04
N PRO A 93 18.66 5.95 -10.99
CA PRO A 93 19.87 5.50 -11.71
C PRO A 93 19.65 5.26 -13.21
N ALA A 94 18.43 4.91 -13.60
CA ALA A 94 17.96 4.80 -14.97
C ALA A 94 16.54 5.40 -15.06
N PRO A 95 16.12 5.89 -16.24
CA PRO A 95 14.73 6.28 -16.45
C PRO A 95 13.82 5.06 -16.34
N ASP A 96 12.60 5.29 -15.89
CA ASP A 96 11.54 4.28 -15.97
C ASP A 96 10.96 4.26 -17.39
N PRO A 97 10.86 3.11 -18.05
CA PRO A 97 10.22 3.03 -19.36
C PRO A 97 8.70 3.23 -19.30
N ASN A 98 8.04 3.04 -18.14
CA ASN A 98 6.59 3.13 -18.06
C ASN A 98 6.15 4.57 -17.76
N VAL A 99 5.49 5.19 -18.73
CA VAL A 99 4.93 6.54 -18.62
C VAL A 99 3.42 6.46 -18.81
N TYR A 100 2.69 7.19 -17.95
CA TYR A 100 1.24 7.19 -17.98
C TYR A 100 0.73 8.52 -18.53
N VAL A 101 -0.32 8.50 -19.33
CA VAL A 101 -0.98 9.72 -19.83
C VAL A 101 -2.39 9.77 -19.24
N GLN A 102 -2.73 10.88 -18.59
CA GLN A 102 -4.07 11.09 -18.08
C GLN A 102 -5.09 11.12 -19.23
N THR A 103 -6.26 10.55 -18.99
CA THR A 103 -7.36 10.62 -19.97
C THR A 103 -7.78 12.07 -20.21
N ALA A 104 -8.04 12.42 -21.47
CA ALA A 104 -8.40 13.76 -21.87
C ALA A 104 -9.78 14.18 -21.33
N GLN A 105 -9.77 15.14 -20.40
CA GLN A 105 -10.99 15.68 -19.78
C GLN A 105 -11.43 17.03 -20.38
N ASP A 106 -10.65 17.57 -21.31
CA ASP A 106 -10.83 18.87 -21.97
C ASP A 106 -11.68 18.80 -23.25
N VAL A 107 -12.33 17.66 -23.50
CA VAL A 107 -13.35 17.50 -24.54
C VAL A 107 -14.69 18.01 -24.00
N THR A 108 -15.40 18.84 -24.76
CA THR A 108 -16.72 19.34 -24.37
C THR A 108 -17.79 18.27 -24.57
N TYR A 109 -18.61 18.01 -23.55
CA TYR A 109 -19.75 17.11 -23.66
C TYR A 109 -20.94 17.78 -24.36
N ASP A 110 -21.43 17.18 -25.45
CA ASP A 110 -22.67 17.58 -26.11
C ASP A 110 -23.80 16.57 -25.78
N PRO A 111 -24.85 16.98 -25.05
CA PRO A 111 -25.96 16.08 -24.70
C PRO A 111 -26.74 15.57 -25.91
N LYS A 112 -26.62 16.20 -27.09
CA LYS A 112 -27.30 15.76 -28.33
C LYS A 112 -26.56 14.65 -29.06
N ALA A 113 -25.28 14.43 -28.76
CA ALA A 113 -24.45 13.42 -29.41
C ALA A 113 -23.44 12.83 -28.40
N PRO A 114 -23.92 12.11 -27.36
CA PRO A 114 -23.06 11.61 -26.29
C PRO A 114 -22.00 10.62 -26.80
N ASP A 115 -22.28 9.86 -27.86
CA ASP A 115 -21.34 8.87 -28.41
C ASP A 115 -20.07 9.53 -29.00
N ARG A 116 -20.22 10.74 -29.54
CA ARG A 116 -19.08 11.49 -30.11
C ARG A 116 -18.08 11.93 -29.04
N PHE A 117 -18.53 12.07 -27.81
CA PHE A 117 -17.66 12.46 -26.69
C PHE A 117 -16.62 11.38 -26.39
N ALA A 118 -17.06 10.12 -26.30
CA ALA A 118 -16.18 8.99 -26.04
C ALA A 118 -15.15 8.81 -27.18
N GLU A 119 -15.60 8.93 -28.42
CA GLU A 119 -14.74 8.84 -29.60
C GLU A 119 -13.73 10.00 -29.66
N ALA A 120 -14.18 11.25 -29.46
CA ALA A 120 -13.32 12.43 -29.48
C ALA A 120 -12.24 12.37 -28.39
N ARG A 121 -12.60 11.88 -27.20
CA ARG A 121 -11.66 11.64 -26.09
C ARG A 121 -10.61 10.59 -26.46
N ALA A 122 -11.03 9.40 -26.89
CA ALA A 122 -10.11 8.33 -27.27
C ALA A 122 -9.16 8.76 -28.40
N ASN A 123 -9.65 9.53 -29.38
CA ASN A 123 -8.82 10.10 -30.44
C ASN A 123 -7.78 11.10 -29.91
N LEU A 124 -8.15 11.94 -28.95
CA LEU A 124 -7.23 12.89 -28.33
C LEU A 124 -6.20 12.18 -27.45
N ASP A 125 -6.60 11.16 -26.70
CA ASP A 125 -5.71 10.32 -25.89
C ASP A 125 -4.63 9.67 -26.75
N ASN A 126 -5.03 9.05 -27.87
CA ASN A 126 -4.09 8.43 -28.81
C ASN A 126 -3.08 9.44 -29.39
N ARG A 127 -3.53 10.67 -29.71
CA ARG A 127 -2.63 11.73 -30.18
C ARG A 127 -1.65 12.18 -29.09
N ARG A 128 -2.13 12.33 -27.84
CA ARG A 128 -1.27 12.67 -26.69
C ARG A 128 -0.22 11.60 -26.42
N VAL A 129 -0.60 10.32 -26.47
CA VAL A 129 0.32 9.19 -26.36
C VAL A 129 1.41 9.28 -27.44
N GLN A 130 1.03 9.51 -28.69
CA GLN A 130 1.99 9.67 -29.79
C GLN A 130 2.91 10.88 -29.59
N ALA A 131 2.38 12.02 -29.16
CA ALA A 131 3.18 13.23 -28.90
C ALA A 131 4.23 12.99 -27.80
N VAL A 132 3.84 12.31 -26.70
CA VAL A 132 4.75 11.92 -25.62
C VAL A 132 5.81 10.94 -26.10
N GLN A 133 5.42 9.89 -26.84
CA GLN A 133 6.36 8.92 -27.41
C GLN A 133 7.38 9.60 -28.32
N ASN A 134 6.92 10.45 -29.25
CA ASN A 134 7.77 11.19 -30.17
C ASN A 134 8.77 12.09 -29.42
N TYR A 135 8.30 12.81 -28.39
CA TYR A 135 9.16 13.66 -27.58
C TYR A 135 10.22 12.86 -26.83
N LEU A 136 9.83 11.77 -26.15
CA LEU A 136 10.76 10.94 -25.39
C LEU A 136 11.79 10.27 -26.29
N MET A 137 11.38 9.74 -27.45
CA MET A 137 12.30 9.17 -28.45
C MET A 137 13.31 10.20 -28.95
N ALA A 138 12.88 11.44 -29.22
CA ALA A 138 13.77 12.53 -29.61
C ALA A 138 14.72 12.92 -28.46
N GLN A 139 14.20 13.03 -27.24
CA GLN A 139 14.95 13.44 -26.04
C GLN A 139 15.99 12.39 -25.61
N THR A 140 15.75 11.11 -25.90
CA THR A 140 16.68 10.01 -25.66
C THR A 140 17.37 9.51 -26.92
N ALA A 141 17.39 10.28 -28.00
CA ALA A 141 18.13 9.92 -29.20
C ALA A 141 19.59 9.60 -28.86
N GLY A 142 20.06 8.42 -29.29
CA GLY A 142 21.38 7.88 -28.94
C GLY A 142 21.43 7.01 -27.67
N ARG A 143 20.35 6.97 -26.88
CA ARG A 143 20.13 5.97 -25.82
C ARG A 143 19.07 4.99 -26.31
N HIS A 144 19.42 3.70 -26.41
CA HIS A 144 18.49 2.64 -26.83
C HIS A 144 17.48 2.32 -25.71
N LEU A 145 16.55 3.25 -25.49
CA LEU A 145 15.48 3.11 -24.51
C LEU A 145 14.15 3.12 -25.24
N THR A 146 13.28 2.21 -24.84
CA THR A 146 11.91 2.11 -25.35
C THR A 146 10.99 2.47 -24.19
N PHE A 147 10.23 3.54 -24.37
CA PHE A 147 9.21 3.93 -23.41
C PHE A 147 7.88 3.28 -23.78
N ASP A 148 7.22 2.66 -22.81
CA ASP A 148 5.84 2.24 -22.88
C ASP A 148 4.96 3.38 -22.36
N VAL A 149 4.11 3.91 -23.24
CA VAL A 149 3.26 5.05 -22.93
C VAL A 149 1.82 4.57 -22.98
N THR A 150 1.18 4.49 -21.81
CA THR A 150 -0.16 3.94 -21.66
C THR A 150 -1.11 4.99 -21.10
N VAL A 151 -2.39 4.93 -21.52
CA VAL A 151 -3.43 5.79 -20.96
C VAL A 151 -3.84 5.23 -19.60
N HIS A 152 -3.71 6.04 -18.56
CA HIS A 152 -4.14 5.70 -17.21
C HIS A 152 -4.77 6.94 -16.59
N ASP A 153 -5.91 6.81 -15.91
CA ASP A 153 -6.63 7.94 -15.32
C ASP A 153 -6.60 7.88 -13.78
N PRO A 154 -5.42 8.03 -13.16
CA PRO A 154 -5.36 8.19 -11.72
C PRO A 154 -5.90 9.58 -11.36
N ASN A 155 -6.55 9.67 -10.20
CA ASN A 155 -6.88 10.99 -9.65
C ASN A 155 -5.58 11.75 -9.37
N GLU A 156 -5.62 13.06 -9.63
CA GLU A 156 -4.52 13.96 -9.32
C GLU A 156 -4.12 13.88 -7.85
N VAL A 157 -2.85 14.22 -7.58
CA VAL A 157 -2.27 14.16 -6.24
C VAL A 157 -3.03 15.14 -5.33
N GLY A 158 -4.00 14.62 -4.59
CA GLY A 158 -4.86 15.40 -3.72
C GLY A 158 -4.15 15.85 -2.43
N LEU A 159 -4.88 16.58 -1.58
CA LEU A 159 -4.45 16.90 -0.22
C LEU A 159 -4.04 15.61 0.51
N GLY A 160 -2.95 15.69 1.28
CA GLY A 160 -2.31 14.53 1.92
C GLY A 160 -3.32 13.58 2.55
N ALA A 161 -3.12 12.28 2.32
CA ALA A 161 -4.06 11.23 2.67
C ALA A 161 -4.19 11.01 4.19
N VAL A 162 -4.75 11.99 4.91
CA VAL A 162 -5.17 11.87 6.31
C VAL A 162 -5.99 10.59 6.55
N PRO A 163 -6.93 10.19 5.66
CA PRO A 163 -7.67 8.95 5.83
C PRO A 163 -6.80 7.69 5.82
N VAL A 164 -5.71 7.69 5.03
CA VAL A 164 -4.76 6.57 5.00
C VAL A 164 -3.91 6.55 6.28
N GLY A 165 -3.47 7.71 6.76
CA GLY A 165 -2.83 7.81 8.08
C GLY A 165 -3.72 7.29 9.21
N VAL A 166 -5.02 7.60 9.16
CA VAL A 166 -6.02 7.08 10.11
C VAL A 166 -6.24 5.58 9.94
N ALA A 167 -6.31 5.07 8.71
CA ALA A 167 -6.50 3.65 8.44
C ALA A 167 -5.31 2.80 8.91
N VAL A 168 -4.08 3.26 8.65
CA VAL A 168 -2.85 2.63 9.15
C VAL A 168 -2.77 2.73 10.67
N GLY A 169 -3.10 3.88 11.25
CA GLY A 169 -3.19 4.04 12.70
C GLY A 169 -4.18 3.06 13.33
N LYS A 170 -5.35 2.87 12.72
CA LYS A 170 -6.35 1.87 13.15
C LYS A 170 -5.91 0.42 12.90
N MET A 171 -5.11 0.17 11.87
CA MET A 171 -4.55 -1.18 11.64
C MET A 171 -3.58 -1.57 12.76
N TYR A 172 -2.76 -0.64 13.26
CA TYR A 172 -1.80 -0.90 14.35
C TYR A 172 -2.39 -0.78 15.76
N LEU A 173 -3.32 0.16 15.98
CA LEU A 173 -3.87 0.47 17.31
C LEU A 173 -5.28 -0.05 17.54
N GLY A 174 -5.96 -0.49 16.47
CA GLY A 174 -7.38 -0.85 16.49
C GLY A 174 -7.67 -2.35 16.54
N TYR A 175 -6.66 -3.21 16.76
CA TYR A 175 -6.92 -4.62 17.06
C TYR A 175 -7.59 -4.75 18.43
N GLN A 176 -8.92 -4.63 18.45
CA GLN A 176 -9.74 -5.07 19.57
C GLN A 176 -10.08 -6.54 19.29
N GLY A 177 -9.44 -7.44 20.04
CA GLY A 177 -9.82 -8.85 19.98
C GLY A 177 -11.32 -8.98 20.26
N ASN A 178 -12.04 -9.70 19.41
CA ASN A 178 -13.39 -10.14 19.75
C ASN A 178 -13.25 -11.11 20.93
N LEU A 179 -13.48 -10.62 22.16
CA LEU A 179 -13.77 -11.50 23.28
C LEU A 179 -15.06 -12.26 22.90
N PRO A 180 -15.02 -13.59 22.74
CA PRO A 180 -16.23 -14.35 22.52
C PRO A 180 -17.14 -14.12 23.73
N THR A 181 -18.29 -13.49 23.51
CA THR A 181 -19.33 -13.26 24.51
C THR A 181 -20.04 -14.55 24.93
N THR A 182 -19.38 -15.71 24.83
CA THR A 182 -19.98 -17.02 25.06
C THR A 182 -19.00 -18.00 25.73
N ALA A 183 -18.55 -17.67 26.94
CA ALA A 183 -18.15 -18.67 27.94
C ALA A 183 -18.30 -18.03 29.33
N GLY A 184 -19.35 -18.41 30.05
CA GLY A 184 -19.70 -17.84 31.35
C GLY A 184 -18.80 -18.34 32.49
N ALA A 185 -18.60 -17.45 33.46
CA ALA A 185 -18.84 -17.63 34.91
C ALA A 185 -17.77 -16.93 35.76
N GLY A 186 -18.18 -15.92 36.55
CA GLY A 186 -17.49 -15.55 37.80
C GLY A 186 -16.98 -14.11 37.95
N ALA A 187 -17.89 -13.21 38.33
CA ALA A 187 -17.69 -12.02 39.18
C ALA A 187 -16.66 -10.93 38.77
N SER A 188 -17.16 -9.74 38.41
CA SER A 188 -17.24 -8.58 39.33
C SER A 188 -17.62 -7.28 38.59
N ASN A 189 -18.52 -6.52 39.20
CA ASN A 189 -19.14 -5.28 38.73
C ASN A 189 -18.15 -4.20 38.25
N VAL A 190 -18.35 -3.69 37.04
CA VAL A 190 -18.26 -2.25 36.76
C VAL A 190 -19.47 -1.84 35.94
N SER A 191 -20.42 -1.22 36.63
CA SER A 191 -21.54 -0.47 36.09
C SER A 191 -21.05 0.73 35.28
N GLY A 192 -21.57 0.93 34.08
CA GLY A 192 -21.27 2.13 33.29
C GLY A 192 -22.01 2.22 31.96
N GLY A 193 -23.28 1.82 31.94
CA GLY A 193 -24.18 2.04 30.81
C GLY A 193 -25.42 2.81 31.25
N GLY A 194 -25.45 4.11 31.01
CA GLY A 194 -26.65 4.93 30.97
C GLY A 194 -26.52 5.79 29.71
N GLY A 195 -27.46 5.84 28.79
CA GLY A 195 -28.90 5.66 28.90
C GLY A 195 -29.49 6.84 28.15
N ALA A 196 -29.99 6.57 26.94
CA ALA A 196 -30.69 7.55 26.13
C ALA A 196 -32.02 7.94 26.81
N THR A 197 -32.29 9.24 26.90
CA THR A 197 -33.64 9.78 27.16
C THR A 197 -33.92 10.89 26.15
N GLY A 198 -34.96 10.67 25.35
CA GLY A 198 -35.56 11.66 24.47
C GLY A 198 -36.61 12.50 25.17
N GLY A 199 -36.93 13.63 24.54
CA GLY A 199 -38.00 14.58 24.85
C GLY A 199 -37.58 15.94 24.28
N GLY A 200 -38.19 16.53 23.25
CA GLY A 200 -39.56 16.43 22.78
C GLY A 200 -40.29 17.75 23.10
N GLY A 201 -40.22 18.71 22.17
CA GLY A 201 -41.28 19.72 21.97
C GLY A 201 -41.04 21.13 22.51
N GLY A 202 -41.21 22.13 21.63
CA GLY A 202 -41.92 23.36 22.00
C GLY A 202 -41.34 24.69 21.55
N GLY A 203 -41.71 25.13 20.34
CA GLY A 203 -42.26 26.49 20.14
C GLY A 203 -41.30 27.66 19.95
N ALA A 204 -41.30 28.21 18.73
CA ALA A 204 -40.96 29.60 18.44
C ALA A 204 -41.90 30.58 19.18
N PRO A 205 -41.56 31.89 19.28
CA PRO A 205 -41.99 32.79 18.22
C PRO A 205 -40.99 33.91 17.85
N ALA A 206 -41.41 34.64 16.83
CA ALA A 206 -40.73 35.64 16.00
C ALA A 206 -40.47 37.02 16.63
N GLY A 207 -39.61 37.79 15.95
CA GLY A 207 -39.43 39.25 16.02
C GLY A 207 -37.99 39.61 15.63
N GLY A 208 -37.64 40.42 14.62
CA GLY A 208 -38.33 41.51 13.95
C GLY A 208 -37.53 42.81 14.15
N GLY A 209 -36.89 43.33 13.10
CA GLY A 209 -36.20 44.64 13.06
C GLY A 209 -34.76 44.63 13.59
N ARG A 210 -33.76 45.27 12.95
CA ARG A 210 -33.74 46.41 12.03
C ARG A 210 -32.77 46.17 10.88
#